data_AF-A0A2E6XGM8-F1
#
_entry.id   AF-A0A2E6XGM8-F1
#
_cell.length_a   1.000
_cell.length_b   1.000
_cell.length_c   1.000
_cell.angle_alpha   90.00
_cell.angle_beta   90.00
_cell.angle_gamma   90.00
#
_symmetry.space_group_name_H-M   'P 1'
#
loop_
_entity.id
_entity.type
_entity.pdbx_description
1 polymer ?
#
loop_
_entity_poly.entity_id
_entity_poly.type
_entity_poly.pdbx_seq_one_letter_code
_entity_poly.pdbx_strand_id
1 'polypeptide(L)'
;MIDATGRTVPVLGVDFSGARGDNATWVTQGLLLENTLTIQSCRPVTRSQLADLLSSAPGNAVAALDFPFSVPREFVSHWLPGTDAMPPLWSAAAAMEFEEFLALRDEFVAKSGEPLRRGDLYFPECYSCLHKTNPNMVPMTFRGMQMLHRLWQEGRRVPPLDDDGRGGPLLLESMPGAALRALGLPFKGYKGGRNNLELRKQALDGIEPASGLAIPNLDDFRLECTSNHDCLDSLAAAVTACLWVKDESLFRLPQDGPGTGERRGIVPDPAENELETARLEGWLYAPVFIPPRE
;
A
#
# COMPACT_ATOMS: atom_id res chain seq x y z
N MET A 1 -20.90 -3.16 2.75
CA MET A 1 -22.15 -2.36 2.78
C MET A 1 -21.83 -1.02 2.15
N ILE A 2 -22.41 -0.73 0.98
CA ILE A 2 -22.30 0.59 0.34
C ILE A 2 -23.02 1.57 1.26
N ASP A 3 -22.38 2.67 1.63
CA ASP A 3 -23.11 3.72 2.33
C ASP A 3 -24.26 4.20 1.42
N ALA A 4 -25.49 4.05 1.89
CA ALA A 4 -26.69 4.44 1.15
C ALA A 4 -26.95 5.95 1.25
N THR A 5 -25.92 6.75 1.56
CA THR A 5 -26.11 8.14 2.00
C THR A 5 -25.88 9.18 0.91
N GLY A 6 -25.47 8.76 -0.30
CA GLY A 6 -25.07 9.68 -1.36
C GLY A 6 -23.92 10.60 -0.91
N ARG A 7 -23.12 10.15 0.07
CA ARG A 7 -22.02 10.93 0.62
C ARG A 7 -20.78 10.68 -0.21
N THR A 8 -20.02 11.75 -0.38
CA THR A 8 -18.70 11.68 -0.98
C THR A 8 -17.72 11.09 0.02
N VAL A 9 -16.94 10.11 -0.44
CA VAL A 9 -15.83 9.52 0.31
C VAL A 9 -14.53 10.08 -0.25
N PRO A 10 -13.76 10.85 0.53
CA PRO A 10 -12.44 11.29 0.10
C PRO A 10 -11.50 10.10 -0.01
N VAL A 11 -10.79 10.03 -1.11
CA VAL A 11 -9.82 8.96 -1.38
C VAL A 11 -8.45 9.57 -1.64
N LEU A 12 -7.42 8.86 -1.16
CA LEU A 12 -6.04 9.18 -1.45
C LEU A 12 -5.33 7.93 -1.99
N GLY A 13 -4.54 8.12 -3.04
CA GLY A 13 -3.60 7.13 -3.52
C GLY A 13 -2.20 7.68 -3.46
N VAL A 14 -1.25 6.89 -2.98
CA VAL A 14 0.11 7.36 -2.71
C VAL A 14 1.12 6.39 -3.29
N ASP A 15 2.03 6.91 -4.11
CA ASP A 15 3.30 6.26 -4.41
C ASP A 15 4.36 6.85 -3.46
N PHE A 16 4.83 6.06 -2.50
CA PHE A 16 5.65 6.57 -1.40
C PHE A 16 7.14 6.38 -1.65
N SER A 17 7.90 7.47 -1.55
CA SER A 17 9.35 7.40 -1.74
C SER A 17 10.14 7.39 -0.43
N GLY A 18 11.00 6.39 -0.31
CA GLY A 18 12.05 6.29 0.69
C GLY A 18 13.30 7.09 0.32
N ALA A 19 13.35 7.70 -0.86
CA ALA A 19 14.54 8.38 -1.34
C ALA A 19 15.00 9.49 -0.38
N ARG A 20 16.32 9.73 -0.36
CA ARG A 20 16.92 10.78 0.48
C ARG A 20 16.39 12.17 0.15
N GLY A 21 16.11 12.43 -1.14
CA GLY A 21 15.68 13.75 -1.63
C GLY A 21 14.26 14.17 -1.26
N ASP A 22 13.44 13.27 -0.68
CA ASP A 22 12.07 13.52 -0.23
C ASP A 22 11.19 14.31 -1.22
N ASN A 23 11.36 14.05 -2.51
CA ASN A 23 10.73 14.80 -3.61
C ASN A 23 10.09 13.89 -4.68
N ALA A 24 10.06 12.59 -4.41
CA ALA A 24 9.58 11.57 -5.34
C ALA A 24 8.32 10.86 -4.84
N THR A 25 7.75 11.29 -3.70
CA THR A 25 6.44 10.79 -3.25
C THR A 25 5.35 11.49 -4.04
N TRP A 26 4.41 10.72 -4.60
CA TRP A 26 3.28 11.24 -5.37
C TRP A 26 1.96 10.94 -4.67
N VAL A 27 1.02 11.88 -4.78
CA VAL A 27 -0.33 11.72 -4.21
C VAL A 27 -1.38 12.08 -5.25
N THR A 28 -2.32 11.17 -5.44
CA THR A 28 -3.61 11.42 -6.07
C THR A 28 -4.66 11.64 -4.98
N GLN A 29 -5.33 12.79 -5.00
CA GLN A 29 -6.47 13.09 -4.13
C GLN A 29 -7.74 13.10 -4.97
N GLY A 30 -8.82 12.52 -4.47
CA GLY A 30 -10.10 12.51 -5.18
C GLY A 30 -11.30 12.37 -4.25
N LEU A 31 -12.49 12.49 -4.83
CA LEU A 31 -13.76 12.23 -4.17
C LEU A 31 -14.48 11.11 -4.92
N LEU A 32 -14.81 10.05 -4.20
CA LEU A 32 -15.66 8.98 -4.70
C LEU A 32 -17.12 9.28 -4.32
N LEU A 33 -18.01 9.29 -5.30
CA LEU A 33 -19.45 9.32 -5.10
C LEU A 33 -20.08 8.16 -5.88
N GLU A 34 -20.71 7.24 -5.16
CA GLU A 34 -21.25 6.00 -5.72
C GLU A 34 -20.19 5.22 -6.51
N ASN A 35 -20.16 5.39 -7.84
CA ASN A 35 -19.25 4.72 -8.75
C ASN A 35 -18.37 5.69 -9.56
N THR A 36 -18.38 6.97 -9.20
CA THR A 36 -17.68 8.03 -9.93
C THR A 36 -16.56 8.59 -9.05
N LEU A 37 -15.33 8.48 -9.52
CA LEU A 37 -14.16 9.12 -8.92
C LEU A 37 -13.91 10.45 -9.65
N THR A 38 -14.04 11.57 -8.94
CA THR A 38 -13.54 12.87 -9.42
C THR A 38 -12.16 13.12 -8.83
N ILE A 39 -11.15 13.16 -9.69
CA ILE A 39 -9.77 13.44 -9.26
C ILE A 39 -9.63 14.95 -9.01
N GLN A 40 -9.09 15.33 -7.86
CA GLN A 40 -8.87 16.73 -7.49
C GLN A 40 -7.44 17.19 -7.79
N SER A 41 -6.47 16.28 -7.62
CA SER A 41 -5.06 16.57 -7.92
C SER A 41 -4.25 15.28 -8.03
N CYS A 42 -3.26 15.26 -8.91
CA CYS A 42 -2.13 14.32 -8.90
C CYS A 42 -0.83 15.14 -8.84
N ARG A 43 -0.09 15.06 -7.74
CA ARG A 43 1.08 15.93 -7.54
C ARG A 43 2.16 15.31 -6.66
N PRO A 44 3.44 15.69 -6.85
CA PRO A 44 4.49 15.33 -5.92
C PRO A 44 4.30 16.08 -4.60
N VAL A 45 4.68 15.43 -3.50
CA VAL A 45 4.69 15.99 -2.14
C VAL A 45 5.93 15.51 -1.40
N THR A 46 6.32 16.20 -0.33
CA THR A 46 7.27 15.65 0.65
C THR A 46 6.56 14.66 1.58
N ARG A 47 7.31 13.80 2.27
CA ARG A 47 6.76 12.89 3.30
C ARG A 47 6.06 13.66 4.43
N SER A 48 6.56 14.83 4.81
CA SER A 48 5.90 15.68 5.82
C SER A 48 4.56 16.22 5.30
N GLN A 49 4.51 16.69 4.05
CA GLN A 49 3.25 17.13 3.43
C GLN A 49 2.24 15.97 3.31
N LEU A 50 2.71 14.77 2.96
CA LEU A 50 1.87 13.58 2.97
C LEU A 50 1.32 13.29 4.37
N ALA A 51 2.16 13.31 5.40
CA ALA A 51 1.73 13.12 6.78
C ALA A 51 0.65 14.15 7.15
N ASP A 52 0.85 15.43 6.84
CA ASP A 52 -0.13 16.48 7.14
C ASP A 52 -1.45 16.33 6.35
N LEU A 53 -1.39 15.85 5.09
CA LEU A 53 -2.59 15.51 4.32
C LEU A 53 -3.38 14.37 4.96
N LEU A 54 -2.70 13.29 5.36
CA LEU A 54 -3.33 12.16 6.06
C LEU A 54 -3.82 12.57 7.47
N SER A 55 -3.11 13.48 8.14
CA SER A 55 -3.44 14.08 9.44
C SER A 55 -4.69 14.97 9.40
N SER A 56 -4.97 15.59 8.25
CA SER A 56 -6.12 16.48 8.08
C SER A 56 -7.31 15.83 7.35
N ALA A 57 -7.11 14.64 6.75
CA ALA A 57 -8.17 13.93 6.07
C ALA A 57 -9.33 13.55 7.02
N PRO A 58 -10.59 13.62 6.55
CA PRO A 58 -11.74 13.33 7.39
C PRO A 58 -11.82 11.85 7.75
N GLY A 59 -12.54 11.54 8.84
CA GLY A 59 -12.61 10.19 9.41
C GLY A 59 -13.17 9.11 8.48
N ASN A 60 -13.99 9.49 7.50
CA ASN A 60 -14.52 8.57 6.49
C ASN A 60 -13.61 8.40 5.26
N ALA A 61 -12.46 9.10 5.20
CA ALA A 61 -11.56 8.97 4.06
C ALA A 61 -10.81 7.62 4.07
N VAL A 62 -10.44 7.16 2.88
CA VAL A 62 -9.64 5.95 2.68
C VAL A 62 -8.39 6.30 1.86
N ALA A 63 -7.22 5.93 2.37
CA ALA A 63 -5.94 6.16 1.73
C ALA A 63 -5.22 4.84 1.44
N ALA A 64 -4.82 4.62 0.20
CA ALA A 64 -3.99 3.48 -0.20
C ALA A 64 -2.54 3.94 -0.39
N LEU A 65 -1.61 3.32 0.34
CA LEU A 65 -0.23 3.78 0.46
C LEU A 65 0.75 2.72 -0.07
N ASP A 66 1.56 3.05 -1.07
CA ASP A 66 2.56 2.15 -1.66
C ASP A 66 3.87 2.12 -0.87
N PHE A 67 3.84 1.49 0.30
CA PHE A 67 5.04 1.07 1.02
C PHE A 67 4.67 -0.01 2.06
N PRO A 68 5.58 -0.93 2.41
CA PRO A 68 5.34 -1.92 3.47
C PRO A 68 5.12 -1.25 4.84
N PHE A 69 4.03 -1.59 5.53
CA PHE A 69 3.71 -1.01 6.84
C PHE A 69 4.54 -1.61 7.97
N SER A 70 5.18 -2.75 7.75
CA SER A 70 6.05 -3.41 8.73
C SER A 70 7.01 -4.38 8.03
N VAL A 71 7.63 -5.27 8.81
CA VAL A 71 8.74 -6.15 8.45
C VAL A 71 8.44 -7.61 8.81
N PRO A 72 9.15 -8.60 8.22
CA PRO A 72 8.94 -10.02 8.52
C PRO A 72 9.16 -10.36 9.99
N ARG A 73 8.38 -11.31 10.52
CA ARG A 73 8.41 -11.80 11.91
C ARG A 73 9.81 -12.22 12.35
N GLU A 74 10.60 -12.82 11.45
CA GLU A 74 11.97 -13.22 11.75
C GLU A 74 12.86 -12.01 12.03
N PHE A 75 12.68 -10.91 11.28
CA PHE A 75 13.40 -9.67 11.53
C PHE A 75 12.90 -8.98 12.79
N VAL A 76 11.59 -9.00 13.06
CA VAL A 76 11.02 -8.53 14.34
C VAL A 76 11.68 -9.25 15.51
N SER A 77 11.81 -10.58 15.43
CA SER A 77 12.39 -11.40 16.50
C SER A 77 13.86 -11.08 16.77
N HIS A 78 14.57 -10.52 15.79
CA HIS A 78 15.94 -10.04 15.93
C HIS A 78 15.99 -8.59 16.47
N TRP A 79 15.12 -7.72 15.96
CA TRP A 79 15.13 -6.29 16.26
C TRP A 79 14.45 -5.95 17.59
N LEU A 80 13.22 -6.43 17.82
CA LEU A 80 12.40 -6.12 18.99
C LEU A 80 11.67 -7.39 19.50
N PRO A 81 12.41 -8.32 20.15
CA PRO A 81 11.87 -9.61 20.59
C PRO A 81 10.62 -9.47 21.48
N GLY A 82 9.64 -10.34 21.27
CA GLY A 82 8.38 -10.35 22.04
C GLY A 82 7.30 -9.42 21.50
N THR A 83 7.56 -8.69 20.42
CA THR A 83 6.55 -7.87 19.74
C THR A 83 5.62 -8.73 18.90
N ASP A 84 4.32 -8.47 18.99
CA ASP A 84 3.23 -9.21 18.33
C ASP A 84 2.35 -8.33 17.41
N ALA A 85 2.60 -7.02 17.33
CA ALA A 85 1.85 -6.09 16.49
C ALA A 85 2.72 -4.99 15.87
N MET A 86 2.21 -4.33 14.83
CA MET A 86 2.89 -3.22 14.15
C MET A 86 3.16 -1.97 15.01
N PRO A 87 2.27 -1.48 15.91
CA PRO A 87 2.48 -0.20 16.58
C PRO A 87 3.75 -0.09 17.44
N PRO A 88 4.17 -1.11 18.21
CA PRO A 88 5.48 -1.10 18.87
C PRO A 88 6.66 -0.98 17.90
N LEU A 89 6.58 -1.60 16.72
CA LEU A 89 7.61 -1.50 15.67
C LEU A 89 7.67 -0.08 15.09
N TRP A 90 6.52 0.54 14.85
CA TRP A 90 6.44 1.94 14.41
C TRP A 90 7.06 2.88 15.45
N SER A 91 6.76 2.66 16.73
CA SER A 91 7.36 3.43 17.82
C SER A 91 8.87 3.25 17.89
N ALA A 92 9.37 2.03 17.72
CA ALA A 92 10.81 1.76 17.71
C ALA A 92 11.50 2.42 16.51
N ALA A 93 10.90 2.35 15.31
CA ALA A 93 11.40 3.03 14.12
C ALA A 93 11.43 4.56 14.30
N ALA A 94 10.40 5.13 14.93
CA ALA A 94 10.32 6.57 15.22
C ALA A 94 11.37 7.03 16.24
N ALA A 95 11.87 6.13 17.08
CA ALA A 95 12.86 6.42 18.13
C ALA A 95 14.32 6.17 17.70
N MET A 96 14.57 5.82 16.43
CA MET A 96 15.91 5.55 15.93
C MET A 96 16.19 6.25 14.60
N GLU A 97 17.48 6.36 14.28
CA GLU A 97 17.94 6.88 13.01
C GLU A 97 17.99 5.79 11.94
N PHE A 98 17.99 6.22 10.67
CA PHE A 98 17.97 5.29 9.55
C PHE A 98 19.23 4.41 9.49
N GLU A 99 20.38 4.98 9.85
CA GLU A 99 21.67 4.28 9.91
C GLU A 99 21.66 3.14 10.93
N GLU A 100 20.98 3.32 12.06
CA GLU A 100 20.82 2.29 13.09
C GLU A 100 19.93 1.15 12.59
N PHE A 101 18.79 1.49 11.98
CA PHE A 101 17.91 0.51 11.33
C PHE A 101 18.63 -0.27 10.21
N LEU A 102 19.45 0.42 9.43
CA LEU A 102 20.23 -0.17 8.34
C LEU A 102 21.27 -1.17 8.88
N ALA A 103 21.95 -0.83 9.97
CA ALA A 103 22.93 -1.70 10.62
C ALA A 103 22.26 -2.96 11.20
N LEU A 104 21.11 -2.81 11.88
CA LEU A 104 20.30 -3.93 12.38
C LEU A 104 19.86 -4.85 11.24
N ARG A 105 19.34 -4.27 10.15
CA ARG A 105 18.98 -5.01 8.95
C ARG A 105 20.18 -5.77 8.37
N ASP A 106 21.36 -5.15 8.29
CA ASP A 106 22.54 -5.79 7.70
C ASP A 106 23.06 -6.95 8.53
N GLU A 107 23.06 -6.80 9.85
CA GLU A 107 23.40 -7.90 10.75
C GLU A 107 22.46 -9.09 10.55
N PHE A 108 21.15 -8.84 10.49
CA PHE A 108 20.14 -9.87 10.28
C PHE A 108 20.29 -10.55 8.91
N VAL A 109 20.32 -9.76 7.84
CA VAL A 109 20.31 -10.30 6.47
C VAL A 109 21.58 -11.10 6.18
N ALA A 110 22.72 -10.74 6.79
CA ALA A 110 23.95 -11.53 6.68
C ALA A 110 23.80 -12.97 7.21
N LYS A 111 22.86 -13.20 8.14
CA LYS A 111 22.60 -14.51 8.77
C LYS A 111 21.40 -15.22 8.18
N SER A 112 20.36 -14.47 7.83
CA SER A 112 19.01 -14.99 7.56
C SER A 112 18.49 -14.70 6.15
N GLY A 113 19.25 -13.97 5.33
CA GLY A 113 18.80 -13.54 4.01
C GLY A 113 17.70 -12.47 4.09
N GLU A 114 16.98 -12.27 2.99
CA GLU A 114 15.89 -11.27 2.86
C GLU A 114 14.52 -11.98 2.81
N PRO A 115 13.97 -12.44 3.95
CA PRO A 115 12.66 -13.09 3.97
C PRO A 115 11.57 -12.13 3.47
N LEU A 116 10.55 -12.71 2.82
CA LEU A 116 9.30 -12.02 2.52
C LEU A 116 8.41 -12.06 3.76
N ARG A 117 7.51 -11.07 3.89
CA ARG A 117 6.41 -11.20 4.85
C ARG A 117 5.44 -12.26 4.36
N ARG A 118 4.65 -12.82 5.26
CA ARG A 118 3.64 -13.82 4.95
C ARG A 118 2.67 -13.34 3.86
N GLY A 119 2.16 -12.11 3.99
CA GLY A 119 1.21 -11.54 3.03
C GLY A 119 1.80 -11.34 1.63
N ASP A 120 3.09 -11.04 1.54
CA ASP A 120 3.81 -10.83 0.27
C ASP A 120 3.89 -12.11 -0.58
N LEU A 121 3.75 -13.29 0.03
CA LEU A 121 3.78 -14.58 -0.65
C LEU A 121 2.55 -14.83 -1.54
N TYR A 122 1.50 -14.02 -1.45
CA TYR A 122 0.35 -14.08 -2.36
C TYR A 122 0.58 -13.38 -3.70
N PHE A 123 1.61 -12.53 -3.78
CA PHE A 123 1.81 -11.62 -4.92
C PHE A 123 3.21 -11.81 -5.52
N PRO A 124 3.40 -12.51 -6.66
CA PRO A 124 4.70 -12.79 -7.29
C PRO A 124 5.56 -11.57 -7.63
N GLU A 125 4.99 -10.36 -7.62
CA GLU A 125 5.67 -9.09 -7.85
C GLU A 125 6.35 -8.53 -6.60
N CYS A 126 6.01 -9.02 -5.40
CA CYS A 126 6.56 -8.52 -4.15
C CYS A 126 8.06 -8.82 -4.01
N TYR A 127 8.76 -7.83 -3.43
CA TYR A 127 10.12 -7.91 -2.92
C TYR A 127 10.09 -7.86 -1.39
N SER A 128 11.13 -8.37 -0.74
CA SER A 128 11.28 -8.18 0.71
C SER A 128 11.36 -6.70 1.03
N CYS A 129 10.67 -6.27 2.08
CA CYS A 129 10.82 -4.91 2.61
C CYS A 129 12.26 -4.62 3.10
N LEU A 130 13.07 -5.67 3.32
CA LEU A 130 14.48 -5.59 3.68
C LEU A 130 15.40 -5.47 2.45
N HIS A 131 14.86 -5.45 1.24
CA HIS A 131 15.63 -5.38 0.00
C HIS A 131 16.24 -3.99 -0.22
N LYS A 132 17.55 -3.94 -0.47
CA LYS A 132 18.33 -2.69 -0.59
C LYS A 132 18.44 -2.15 -2.02
N THR A 133 18.29 -2.99 -3.02
CA THR A 133 18.56 -2.64 -4.42
C THR A 133 17.27 -2.47 -5.20
N ASN A 134 17.25 -1.57 -6.19
CA ASN A 134 16.06 -1.18 -6.97
C ASN A 134 14.97 -2.28 -7.13
N PRO A 135 13.80 -2.15 -6.48
CA PRO A 135 13.35 -1.02 -5.66
C PRO A 135 14.02 -0.99 -4.27
N ASN A 136 14.45 0.20 -3.83
CA ASN A 136 15.06 0.36 -2.51
C ASN A 136 13.98 0.36 -1.41
N MET A 137 13.57 -0.85 -0.99
CA MET A 137 12.45 -1.08 -0.08
C MET A 137 12.76 -0.67 1.37
N VAL A 138 14.02 -0.79 1.80
CA VAL A 138 14.45 -0.52 3.18
C VAL A 138 14.10 0.90 3.65
N PRO A 139 14.50 1.99 2.95
CA PRO A 139 14.15 3.33 3.39
C PRO A 139 12.66 3.65 3.22
N MET A 140 11.96 3.04 2.25
CA MET A 140 10.50 3.20 2.12
C MET A 140 9.80 2.66 3.36
N THR A 141 10.13 1.42 3.73
CA THR A 141 9.59 0.74 4.91
C THR A 141 9.91 1.52 6.18
N PHE A 142 11.18 1.89 6.39
CA PHE A 142 11.59 2.61 7.59
C PHE A 142 10.90 3.97 7.74
N ARG A 143 10.94 4.82 6.71
CA ARG A 143 10.32 6.15 6.77
C ARG A 143 8.79 6.07 6.81
N GLY A 144 8.23 5.05 6.17
CA GLY A 144 6.82 4.69 6.28
C GLY A 144 6.40 4.36 7.70
N MET A 145 7.12 3.48 8.39
CA MET A 145 6.88 3.15 9.81
C MET A 145 6.96 4.39 10.72
N GLN A 146 7.91 5.30 10.49
CA GLN A 146 7.99 6.56 11.24
C GLN A 146 6.74 7.44 11.03
N MET A 147 6.26 7.54 9.79
CA MET A 147 5.03 8.27 9.47
C MET A 147 3.80 7.60 10.11
N LEU A 148 3.70 6.27 10.01
CA LEU A 148 2.61 5.49 10.61
C LEU A 148 2.57 5.63 12.13
N HIS A 149 3.72 5.74 12.81
CA HIS A 149 3.75 6.02 14.24
C HIS A 149 2.97 7.29 14.59
N ARG A 150 3.27 8.41 13.91
CA ARG A 150 2.57 9.68 14.11
C ARG A 150 1.07 9.54 13.80
N LEU A 151 0.75 8.99 12.62
CA LEU A 151 -0.64 8.88 12.17
C LEU A 151 -1.48 7.98 13.08
N TRP A 152 -0.90 6.89 13.58
CA TRP A 152 -1.54 6.01 14.55
C TRP A 152 -1.82 6.73 15.87
N GLN A 153 -0.88 7.51 16.40
CA GLN A 153 -1.12 8.30 17.62
C GLN A 153 -2.24 9.32 17.45
N GLU A 154 -2.44 9.84 16.24
CA GLU A 154 -3.52 10.78 15.90
C GLU A 154 -4.85 10.09 15.57
N GLY A 155 -4.96 8.76 15.73
CA GLY A 155 -6.23 8.04 15.63
C GLY A 155 -6.59 7.55 14.22
N ARG A 156 -5.62 7.38 13.32
CA ARG A 156 -5.84 6.69 12.03
C ARG A 156 -6.10 5.20 12.24
N ARG A 157 -6.91 4.62 11.36
CA ARG A 157 -7.21 3.18 11.33
C ARG A 157 -6.28 2.48 10.36
N VAL A 158 -5.74 1.31 10.73
CA VAL A 158 -4.79 0.54 9.93
C VAL A 158 -5.12 -0.95 10.05
N PRO A 159 -5.82 -1.56 9.09
CA PRO A 159 -6.20 -2.95 9.19
C PRO A 159 -4.97 -3.86 8.97
N PRO A 160 -4.91 -5.04 9.61
CA PRO A 160 -5.97 -5.68 10.40
C PRO A 160 -5.85 -5.40 11.91
N LEU A 161 -5.25 -4.26 12.31
CA LEU A 161 -5.30 -3.84 13.71
C LEU A 161 -6.74 -3.47 14.08
N ASP A 162 -7.09 -3.72 15.34
CA ASP A 162 -8.39 -3.34 15.84
C ASP A 162 -8.52 -1.81 15.88
N ASP A 163 -9.70 -1.32 15.55
CA ASP A 163 -9.94 0.12 15.47
C ASP A 163 -9.91 0.79 16.85
N ASP A 164 -10.16 0.09 17.96
CA ASP A 164 -10.07 0.62 19.33
C ASP A 164 -10.72 2.01 19.54
N GLY A 165 -11.82 2.30 18.85
CA GLY A 165 -12.52 3.59 18.90
C GLY A 165 -11.90 4.72 18.06
N ARG A 166 -10.93 4.41 17.19
CA ARG A 166 -10.27 5.33 16.25
C ARG A 166 -11.24 5.82 15.17
N GLY A 167 -11.43 7.14 15.13
CA GLY A 167 -12.32 7.80 14.17
C GLY A 167 -11.62 8.36 12.92
N GLY A 168 -10.30 8.29 12.82
CA GLY A 168 -9.52 8.87 11.72
C GLY A 168 -9.65 8.10 10.39
N PRO A 169 -9.02 8.58 9.31
CA PRO A 169 -9.08 7.92 8.01
C PRO A 169 -8.48 6.50 8.08
N LEU A 170 -8.96 5.64 7.17
CA LEU A 170 -8.44 4.28 6.98
C LEU A 170 -7.20 4.33 6.09
N LEU A 171 -6.11 3.72 6.53
CA LEU A 171 -4.87 3.59 5.76
C LEU A 171 -4.67 2.14 5.35
N LEU A 172 -4.61 1.89 4.05
CA LEU A 172 -4.36 0.59 3.45
C LEU A 172 -2.94 0.55 2.92
N GLU A 173 -2.22 -0.52 3.23
CA GLU A 173 -1.00 -0.86 2.52
C GLU A 173 -1.37 -1.35 1.12
N SER A 174 -0.83 -0.73 0.08
CA SER A 174 -1.18 -0.98 -1.32
C SER A 174 0.07 -1.28 -2.15
N MET A 175 -0.13 -1.89 -3.31
CA MET A 175 0.91 -2.10 -4.32
C MET A 175 0.29 -1.86 -5.70
N PRO A 176 0.56 -0.70 -6.33
CA PRO A 176 0.05 -0.34 -7.64
C PRO A 176 0.27 -1.41 -8.70
N GLY A 177 1.44 -2.06 -8.71
CA GLY A 177 1.72 -3.16 -9.63
C GLY A 177 0.78 -4.36 -9.45
N ALA A 178 0.46 -4.74 -8.21
CA ALA A 178 -0.49 -5.81 -7.92
C ALA A 178 -1.93 -5.41 -8.31
N ALA A 179 -2.32 -4.15 -8.05
CA ALA A 179 -3.61 -3.62 -8.44
C ALA A 179 -3.79 -3.57 -9.97
N LEU A 180 -2.81 -3.06 -10.70
CA LEU A 180 -2.82 -3.06 -12.17
C LEU A 180 -2.90 -4.48 -12.72
N ARG A 181 -2.16 -5.43 -12.13
CA ARG A 181 -2.25 -6.83 -12.54
C ARG A 181 -3.65 -7.40 -12.32
N ALA A 182 -4.27 -7.15 -11.18
CA ALA A 182 -5.62 -7.61 -10.88
C ALA A 182 -6.65 -7.07 -11.88
N LEU A 183 -6.44 -5.84 -12.35
CA LEU A 183 -7.23 -5.19 -13.40
C LEU A 183 -6.91 -5.69 -14.82
N GLY A 184 -5.96 -6.62 -14.99
CA GLY A 184 -5.51 -7.09 -16.30
C GLY A 184 -4.73 -6.04 -17.10
N LEU A 185 -4.18 -5.02 -16.44
CA LEU A 185 -3.46 -3.89 -17.05
C LEU A 185 -1.94 -4.10 -17.02
N PRO A 186 -1.18 -3.35 -17.83
CA PRO A 186 0.28 -3.39 -17.78
C PRO A 186 0.85 -3.09 -16.39
N PHE A 187 1.47 -4.09 -15.78
CA PHE A 187 2.05 -4.00 -14.42
C PHE A 187 3.57 -4.23 -14.38
N LYS A 188 4.17 -4.62 -15.51
CA LYS A 188 5.62 -4.80 -15.69
C LYS A 188 6.13 -3.93 -16.83
N GLY A 189 7.36 -3.42 -16.68
CA GLY A 189 8.06 -2.67 -17.73
C GLY A 189 7.63 -1.22 -17.94
N TYR A 190 6.51 -0.76 -17.34
CA TYR A 190 6.01 0.60 -17.50
C TYR A 190 6.83 1.68 -16.77
N LYS A 191 7.68 1.32 -15.80
CA LYS A 191 8.55 2.27 -15.09
C LYS A 191 9.80 2.68 -15.89
N GLY A 192 10.42 1.75 -16.63
CA GLY A 192 11.70 2.01 -17.32
C GLY A 192 12.01 1.13 -18.52
N GLY A 193 11.06 0.31 -18.98
CA GLY A 193 11.24 -0.53 -20.17
C GLY A 193 11.19 0.26 -21.47
N ARG A 194 11.63 -0.38 -22.57
CA ARG A 194 11.66 0.23 -23.93
C ARG A 194 10.31 0.80 -24.37
N ASN A 195 9.22 0.16 -23.94
CA ASN A 195 7.85 0.56 -24.29
C ASN A 195 7.12 1.25 -23.12
N ASN A 196 7.85 1.82 -22.15
CA ASN A 196 7.27 2.35 -20.91
C ASN A 196 6.12 3.35 -21.14
N LEU A 197 6.26 4.28 -22.08
CA LEU A 197 5.24 5.28 -22.39
C LEU A 197 3.96 4.64 -22.92
N GLU A 198 4.11 3.66 -23.81
CA GLU A 198 2.97 2.94 -24.40
C GLU A 198 2.26 2.09 -23.34
N LEU A 199 3.01 1.39 -22.49
CA LEU A 199 2.44 0.63 -21.38
C LEU A 199 1.72 1.52 -20.36
N ARG A 200 2.23 2.73 -20.09
CA ARG A 200 1.55 3.71 -19.21
C ARG A 200 0.26 4.23 -19.83
N LYS A 201 0.24 4.49 -21.14
CA LYS A 201 -1.00 4.86 -21.85
C LYS A 201 -2.03 3.74 -21.79
N GLN A 202 -1.62 2.52 -22.09
CA GLN A 202 -2.49 1.35 -22.01
C GLN A 202 -3.05 1.11 -20.60
N ALA A 203 -2.21 1.27 -19.55
CA ALA A 203 -2.67 1.20 -18.18
C ALA A 203 -3.71 2.30 -17.88
N LEU A 204 -3.43 3.56 -18.25
CA LEU A 204 -4.33 4.68 -18.01
C LEU A 204 -5.67 4.52 -18.75
N ASP A 205 -5.64 4.16 -20.04
CA ASP A 205 -6.83 3.96 -20.87
C ASP A 205 -7.69 2.79 -20.37
N GLY A 206 -7.06 1.80 -19.72
CA GLY A 206 -7.75 0.63 -19.20
C GLY A 206 -8.27 0.77 -17.77
N ILE A 207 -7.84 1.77 -16.99
CA ILE A 207 -8.21 1.91 -15.56
C ILE A 207 -9.72 1.99 -15.36
N GLU A 208 -10.42 2.87 -16.07
CA GLU A 208 -11.87 3.04 -15.96
C GLU A 208 -12.65 1.78 -16.35
N PRO A 209 -12.46 1.20 -17.55
CA PRO A 209 -13.22 0.01 -17.95
C PRO A 209 -12.90 -1.22 -17.09
N ALA A 210 -11.65 -1.38 -16.62
CA ALA A 210 -11.25 -2.54 -15.82
C ALA A 210 -11.67 -2.43 -14.34
N SER A 211 -11.58 -1.24 -13.73
CA SER A 211 -12.00 -1.04 -12.33
C SER A 211 -13.51 -0.90 -12.19
N GLY A 212 -14.16 -0.52 -13.29
CA GLY A 212 -15.57 -0.21 -13.31
C GLY A 212 -15.94 1.07 -12.59
N LEU A 213 -14.99 1.95 -12.32
CA LEU A 213 -15.22 3.32 -11.83
C LEU A 213 -15.33 4.26 -13.03
N ALA A 214 -16.31 5.17 -13.01
CA ALA A 214 -16.31 6.30 -13.93
C ALA A 214 -15.31 7.36 -13.45
N ILE A 215 -14.41 7.82 -14.32
CA ILE A 215 -13.42 8.84 -13.98
C ILE A 215 -13.48 9.96 -15.03
N PRO A 216 -14.54 10.80 -15.02
CA PRO A 216 -14.86 11.70 -16.13
C PRO A 216 -13.77 12.74 -16.44
N ASN A 217 -12.90 13.02 -15.46
CA ASN A 217 -11.80 13.96 -15.61
C ASN A 217 -10.42 13.28 -15.64
N LEU A 218 -10.35 11.98 -15.98
CA LEU A 218 -9.08 11.24 -16.09
C LEU A 218 -8.13 11.86 -17.11
N ASP A 219 -8.66 12.35 -18.22
CA ASP A 219 -7.86 12.95 -19.30
C ASP A 219 -7.13 14.23 -18.88
N ASP A 220 -7.61 14.95 -17.86
CA ASP A 220 -6.95 16.15 -17.31
C ASP A 220 -5.58 15.81 -16.68
N PHE A 221 -5.36 14.56 -16.27
CA PHE A 221 -4.14 14.08 -15.62
C PHE A 221 -3.30 13.15 -16.51
N ARG A 222 -3.70 13.01 -17.78
CA ARG A 222 -3.08 12.06 -18.72
C ARG A 222 -1.62 12.36 -18.96
N LEU A 223 -1.26 13.64 -19.11
CA LEU A 223 0.12 14.04 -19.39
C LEU A 223 1.04 13.67 -18.22
N GLU A 224 0.63 13.96 -16.99
CA GLU A 224 1.37 13.66 -15.77
C GLU A 224 1.54 12.15 -15.58
N CYS A 225 0.46 11.37 -15.68
CA CYS A 225 0.50 9.91 -15.49
C CYS A 225 1.33 9.21 -16.58
N THR A 226 1.28 9.70 -17.82
CA THR A 226 2.05 9.08 -18.92
C THR A 226 3.51 9.54 -18.97
N SER A 227 3.83 10.72 -18.42
CA SER A 227 5.20 11.22 -18.33
C SER A 227 5.93 10.73 -17.08
N ASN A 228 5.23 10.49 -15.97
CA ASN A 228 5.80 10.03 -14.71
C ASN A 228 5.08 8.76 -14.18
N HIS A 229 5.83 7.67 -13.98
CA HIS A 229 5.25 6.42 -13.47
C HIS A 229 4.81 6.52 -12.00
N ASP A 230 5.45 7.36 -11.19
CA ASP A 230 5.07 7.58 -9.78
C ASP A 230 3.68 8.22 -9.69
N CYS A 231 3.37 9.11 -10.64
CA CYS A 231 2.04 9.71 -10.78
C CYS A 231 0.99 8.63 -11.12
N LEU A 232 1.26 7.77 -12.11
CA LEU A 232 0.38 6.65 -12.46
C LEU A 232 0.19 5.67 -11.29
N ASP A 233 1.25 5.41 -10.53
CA ASP A 233 1.20 4.52 -9.37
C ASP A 233 0.33 5.10 -8.25
N SER A 234 0.45 6.41 -7.99
CA SER A 234 -0.43 7.11 -7.04
C SER A 234 -1.90 7.09 -7.49
N LEU A 235 -2.17 7.19 -8.80
CA LEU A 235 -3.54 7.06 -9.35
C LEU A 235 -4.08 5.63 -9.21
N ALA A 236 -3.28 4.61 -9.52
CA ALA A 236 -3.66 3.21 -9.34
C ALA A 236 -3.91 2.86 -7.86
N ALA A 237 -3.14 3.45 -6.94
CA ALA A 237 -3.44 3.38 -5.51
C ALA A 237 -4.77 4.06 -5.17
N ALA A 238 -5.11 5.22 -5.74
CA ALA A 238 -6.39 5.89 -5.48
C ALA A 238 -7.58 5.06 -5.98
N VAL A 239 -7.43 4.40 -7.13
CA VAL A 239 -8.40 3.41 -7.64
C VAL A 239 -8.54 2.24 -6.67
N THR A 240 -7.44 1.76 -6.10
CA THR A 240 -7.46 0.70 -5.08
C THR A 240 -8.26 1.13 -3.84
N ALA A 241 -8.05 2.35 -3.34
CA ALA A 241 -8.86 2.91 -2.25
C ALA A 241 -10.36 2.99 -2.61
N CYS A 242 -10.70 3.36 -3.85
CA CYS A 242 -12.09 3.38 -4.31
C CYS A 242 -12.73 1.99 -4.35
N LEU A 243 -11.98 0.99 -4.83
CA LEU A 243 -12.45 -0.40 -4.87
C LEU A 243 -12.71 -0.92 -3.45
N TRP A 244 -11.86 -0.58 -2.49
CA TRP A 244 -12.08 -0.91 -1.08
C TRP A 244 -13.39 -0.31 -0.55
N VAL A 245 -13.61 0.99 -0.77
CA VAL A 245 -14.83 1.68 -0.34
C VAL A 245 -16.09 1.02 -0.92
N LYS A 246 -16.02 0.58 -2.18
CA LYS A 246 -17.15 -0.06 -2.85
C LYS A 246 -17.42 -1.46 -2.31
N ASP A 247 -16.39 -2.30 -2.24
CA ASP A 247 -16.53 -3.70 -1.88
C ASP A 247 -15.20 -4.31 -1.42
N GLU A 248 -15.06 -4.46 -0.09
CA GLU A 248 -13.90 -5.10 0.54
C GLU A 248 -13.75 -6.58 0.14
N SER A 249 -14.81 -7.24 -0.35
CA SER A 249 -14.73 -8.64 -0.78
C SER A 249 -13.92 -8.84 -2.07
N LEU A 250 -13.61 -7.74 -2.79
CA LEU A 250 -12.68 -7.76 -3.91
C LEU A 250 -11.23 -8.04 -3.47
N PHE A 251 -10.94 -7.93 -2.18
CA PHE A 251 -9.61 -8.03 -1.59
C PHE A 251 -9.45 -9.34 -0.83
N ARG A 252 -8.20 -9.82 -0.75
CA ARG A 252 -7.85 -10.87 0.19
C ARG A 252 -7.72 -10.25 1.57
N LEU A 253 -8.53 -10.69 2.52
CA LEU A 253 -8.43 -10.32 3.92
C LEU A 253 -7.70 -11.41 4.70
N PRO A 254 -6.84 -11.06 5.67
CA PRO A 254 -6.19 -12.05 6.51
C PRO A 254 -7.23 -12.82 7.34
N GLN A 255 -7.08 -14.14 7.43
CA GLN A 255 -8.02 -15.03 8.09
C GLN A 255 -7.54 -15.44 9.49
N ASP A 256 -8.48 -15.73 10.38
CA ASP A 256 -8.17 -16.42 11.63
C ASP A 256 -7.79 -17.89 11.32
N GLY A 257 -6.64 -18.34 11.84
CA GLY A 257 -6.05 -19.64 11.52
C GLY A 257 -5.04 -19.60 10.35
N PRO A 258 -4.67 -20.75 9.76
CA PRO A 258 -3.47 -20.88 8.93
C PRO A 258 -3.56 -20.18 7.56
N GLY A 259 -4.71 -19.66 7.16
CA GLY A 259 -4.91 -19.04 5.84
C GLY A 259 -4.98 -20.08 4.70
N THR A 260 -4.91 -19.61 3.44
CA THR A 260 -5.05 -20.49 2.27
C THR A 260 -3.71 -20.99 1.72
N GLY A 261 -3.75 -22.13 1.02
CA GLY A 261 -2.58 -22.77 0.39
C GLY A 261 -2.10 -22.16 -0.95
N GLU A 262 -2.70 -21.06 -1.41
CA GLU A 262 -2.42 -20.46 -2.73
C GLU A 262 -1.16 -19.56 -2.75
N ARG A 263 -0.29 -19.70 -1.75
CA ARG A 263 0.95 -18.92 -1.62
C ARG A 263 2.06 -19.51 -2.47
N ARG A 264 3.07 -18.72 -2.82
CA ARG A 264 4.25 -19.13 -3.63
C ARG A 264 4.93 -20.42 -3.11
N GLY A 265 4.43 -21.59 -3.50
CA GLY A 265 5.02 -22.89 -3.25
C GLY A 265 5.12 -23.31 -1.77
N ILE A 266 4.38 -22.66 -0.86
CA ILE A 266 4.43 -22.95 0.58
C ILE A 266 3.06 -23.42 1.04
N VAL A 267 3.03 -24.63 1.63
CA VAL A 267 1.85 -25.15 2.33
C VAL A 267 1.80 -24.48 3.71
N PRO A 268 0.67 -23.87 4.12
CA PRO A 268 0.49 -23.32 5.45
C PRO A 268 0.80 -24.36 6.52
N ASP A 269 1.58 -24.00 7.53
CA ASP A 269 1.68 -24.83 8.73
C ASP A 269 0.35 -24.68 9.50
N PRO A 270 -0.34 -25.79 9.84
CA PRO A 270 -1.61 -25.75 10.58
C PRO A 270 -1.56 -25.01 11.92
N ALA A 271 -0.37 -24.85 12.50
CA ALA A 271 -0.16 -24.11 13.76
C ALA A 271 -0.03 -22.60 13.56
N GLU A 272 0.06 -22.11 12.32
CA GLU A 272 0.16 -20.68 12.03
C GLU A 272 -1.19 -19.97 12.17
N ASN A 273 -1.13 -18.68 12.49
CA ASN A 273 -2.27 -17.78 12.40
C ASN A 273 -1.94 -16.61 11.46
N GLU A 274 -2.68 -16.51 10.35
CA GLU A 274 -2.49 -15.50 9.31
C GLU A 274 -2.88 -14.11 9.82
N LEU A 275 -4.01 -13.97 10.51
CA LEU A 275 -4.45 -12.71 11.10
C LEU A 275 -3.45 -12.17 12.12
N GLU A 276 -2.97 -13.00 13.04
CA GLU A 276 -1.94 -12.59 14.01
C GLU A 276 -0.65 -12.18 13.29
N THR A 277 -0.24 -12.92 12.27
CA THR A 277 0.95 -12.57 11.48
C THR A 277 0.76 -11.25 10.74
N ALA A 278 -0.42 -11.02 10.16
CA ALA A 278 -0.75 -9.78 9.45
C ALA A 278 -0.80 -8.57 10.40
N ARG A 279 -1.24 -8.75 11.65
CA ARG A 279 -1.18 -7.70 12.69
C ARG A 279 0.25 -7.31 13.05
N LEU A 280 1.21 -8.21 12.87
CA LEU A 280 2.64 -7.96 13.11
C LEU A 280 3.36 -7.41 11.88
N GLU A 281 3.20 -8.06 10.73
CA GLU A 281 3.97 -7.82 9.51
C GLU A 281 3.31 -6.81 8.57
N GLY A 282 2.05 -6.46 8.80
CA GLY A 282 1.22 -5.74 7.84
C GLY A 282 0.59 -6.66 6.80
N TRP A 283 -0.26 -6.08 5.95
CA TRP A 283 -1.01 -6.84 4.96
C TRP A 283 -1.22 -6.04 3.68
N LEU A 284 -0.92 -6.64 2.54
CA LEU A 284 -1.07 -5.98 1.25
C LEU A 284 -2.52 -6.05 0.75
N TYR A 285 -3.19 -4.90 0.66
CA TYR A 285 -4.55 -4.75 0.15
C TYR A 285 -4.53 -4.41 -1.34
N ALA A 286 -4.28 -5.42 -2.17
CA ALA A 286 -4.54 -5.35 -3.61
C ALA A 286 -5.82 -6.14 -3.95
N PRO A 287 -6.62 -5.70 -4.94
CA PRO A 287 -7.74 -6.48 -5.43
C PRO A 287 -7.26 -7.82 -5.97
N VAL A 288 -8.03 -8.88 -5.78
CA VAL A 288 -7.70 -10.24 -6.27
C VAL A 288 -8.91 -10.96 -6.87
N PHE A 289 -10.13 -10.48 -6.58
CA PHE A 289 -11.37 -11.09 -7.06
C PHE A 289 -12.17 -10.11 -7.92
N ILE A 290 -11.58 -9.66 -9.03
CA ILE A 290 -12.26 -8.81 -10.00
C ILE A 290 -12.98 -9.73 -11.01
N PRO A 291 -14.32 -9.77 -11.02
CA PRO A 291 -15.05 -10.58 -12.00
C PRO A 291 -14.76 -10.07 -13.42
N PRO A 292 -14.57 -10.96 -14.40
CA PRO A 292 -14.51 -10.57 -15.81
C PRO A 292 -15.81 -9.85 -16.16
N ARG A 293 -15.72 -8.72 -16.86
CA ARG A 293 -16.92 -8.07 -17.40
C ARG A 293 -17.43 -8.88 -18.59
N GLU A 294 -18.73 -9.20 -18.58
CA GLU A 294 -19.48 -9.76 -19.71
C GLU A 294 -19.58 -8.77 -20.89
#